data_AF-A0A355X5E4-F1
#
_entry.id   AF-A0A355X5E4-F1
#
_cell.length_a   1.000
_cell.length_b   1.000
_cell.length_c   1.000
_cell.angle_alpha   90.00
_cell.angle_beta   90.00
_cell.angle_gamma   90.00
#
_symmetry.space_group_name_H-M   'P 1'
#
loop_
_entity.id
_entity.type
_entity.pdbx_description
1 polymer ?
#
loop_
_entity_poly.entity_id
_entity_poly.type
_entity_poly.pdbx_seq_one_letter_code
_entity_poly.pdbx_strand_id
1 'polypeptide(L)'
;MSDNVRTYTSKERNMYLLGLAGQNMIYNIIGTGLYFYFQSVIFVPAMAISIFMAVARVWDAINDPMMGTIVDKTNTKWGKCRPYLLFIPPVVLVITILTFCNGIYSSSNSNLQNVFIIGWAAVSYILWGMIYTVGDIPLWGVTSRMTEVEKDRASILSLARIAAGLGGGVVLLSITPLSQFVGQKLEGVAGSTAKSQQYGFIIVAAVLTIIGCGLFQLTGIFVRERVQSEDRKLTFKDNIRIMWGNKPFRKQLISGVLRSPIQMLLSVAMTLMSYYYGNYFGDYMLYMIILGGGIFGGQFIAMALVPKLMEKFEKTKLFIGSTIMGAIPFALIYPIYKIAPQDLDKPFWIAVLLVVFTLAGAGMGALNVLQSVMIAD
;
A
#
# COMPACT_ATOMS: atom_id res chain seq x y z
N MET A 1 -12.74 33.40 27.40
CA MET A 1 -11.86 32.24 27.15
C MET A 1 -12.07 31.87 25.70
N SER A 2 -11.11 32.15 24.81
CA SER A 2 -11.23 31.71 23.41
C SER A 2 -11.14 30.19 23.38
N ASP A 3 -12.18 29.53 22.89
CA ASP A 3 -12.18 28.10 22.59
C ASP A 3 -11.09 27.80 21.56
N ASN A 4 -9.87 27.55 22.05
CA ASN A 4 -8.77 27.07 21.24
C ASN A 4 -9.07 25.63 20.88
N VAL A 5 -9.84 25.45 19.79
CA VAL A 5 -10.03 24.18 19.11
C VAL A 5 -8.68 23.48 18.99
N ARG A 6 -8.56 22.29 19.59
CA ARG A 6 -7.31 21.53 19.53
C ARG A 6 -7.18 20.94 18.15
N THR A 7 -6.46 21.64 17.28
CA THR A 7 -6.14 21.21 15.91
C THR A 7 -4.62 21.22 15.68
N TYR A 8 -4.18 20.54 14.62
CA TYR A 8 -2.78 20.39 14.26
C TYR A 8 -2.23 21.63 13.56
N THR A 9 -0.92 21.83 13.63
CA THR A 9 -0.24 22.90 12.88
C THR A 9 0.08 22.46 11.44
N SER A 10 0.27 23.43 10.53
CA SER A 10 0.68 23.13 9.14
C SER A 10 2.00 22.34 9.05
N LYS A 11 2.92 22.56 10.00
CA LYS A 11 4.18 21.79 10.10
C LYS A 11 3.92 20.34 10.50
N GLU A 12 3.10 20.10 11.53
CA GLU A 12 2.70 18.75 11.96
C GLU A 12 1.97 18.01 10.84
N ARG A 13 1.06 18.68 10.12
CA ARG A 13 0.37 18.12 8.96
C ARG A 13 1.38 17.66 7.91
N ASN A 14 2.27 18.54 7.45
CA ASN A 14 3.19 18.19 6.37
C ASN A 14 4.16 17.06 6.76
N MET A 15 4.64 17.03 8.01
CA MET A 15 5.49 15.94 8.50
C MET A 15 4.74 14.61 8.63
N TYR A 16 3.47 14.64 9.02
CA TYR A 16 2.59 13.47 9.03
C TYR A 16 2.37 12.92 7.61
N LEU A 17 2.11 13.80 6.64
CA LEU A 17 1.95 13.41 5.23
C LEU A 17 3.23 12.81 4.65
N LEU A 18 4.38 13.41 4.94
CA LEU A 18 5.68 12.89 4.51
C LEU A 18 5.97 11.50 5.11
N GLY A 19 5.65 11.29 6.39
CA GLY A 19 5.86 9.98 7.00
C GLY A 19 4.91 8.90 6.49
N LEU A 20 3.67 9.24 6.15
CA LEU A 20 2.77 8.32 5.45
C LEU A 20 3.26 7.95 4.05
N ALA A 21 3.82 8.91 3.33
CA ALA A 21 4.48 8.63 2.04
C ALA A 21 5.62 7.64 2.25
N GLY A 22 6.52 7.90 3.21
CA GLY A 22 7.63 7.01 3.56
C GLY A 22 7.20 5.61 3.99
N GLN A 23 6.17 5.51 4.82
CA GLN A 23 5.64 4.24 5.28
C GLN A 23 4.97 3.42 4.14
N ASN A 24 4.32 4.10 3.20
CA ASN A 24 3.76 3.44 2.01
C ASN A 24 4.83 3.08 0.98
N MET A 25 5.97 3.77 0.94
CA MET A 25 7.14 3.30 0.20
C MET A 25 7.55 1.92 0.72
N ILE A 26 7.77 1.79 2.03
CA ILE A 26 8.15 0.50 2.64
C ILE A 26 7.09 -0.58 2.35
N TYR A 27 5.80 -0.25 2.48
CA TYR A 27 4.72 -1.17 2.15
C TYR A 27 4.79 -1.69 0.72
N ASN A 28 5.06 -0.82 -0.26
CA ASN A 28 5.12 -1.21 -1.67
C ASN A 28 6.42 -1.94 -2.03
N ILE A 29 7.53 -1.66 -1.33
CA ILE A 29 8.78 -2.43 -1.47
C ILE A 29 8.50 -3.89 -1.13
N ILE A 30 7.73 -4.16 -0.07
CA ILE A 30 7.39 -5.53 0.31
C ILE A 30 6.22 -6.08 -0.50
N GLY A 31 5.19 -5.29 -0.74
CA GLY A 31 3.98 -5.71 -1.45
C GLY A 31 4.24 -6.11 -2.91
N THR A 32 5.10 -5.35 -3.61
CA THR A 32 5.45 -5.66 -5.01
C THR A 32 6.88 -6.15 -5.15
N GLY A 33 7.83 -5.48 -4.48
CA GLY A 33 9.24 -5.78 -4.65
C GLY A 33 9.65 -7.14 -4.07
N LEU A 34 9.17 -7.50 -2.88
CA LEU A 34 9.50 -8.80 -2.28
C LEU A 34 8.87 -9.96 -3.07
N TYR A 35 7.64 -9.79 -3.56
CA TYR A 35 7.02 -10.77 -4.44
C TYR A 35 7.87 -11.00 -5.70
N PHE A 36 8.28 -9.91 -6.37
CA PHE A 36 9.16 -9.99 -7.53
C PHE A 36 10.50 -10.64 -7.20
N TYR A 37 11.08 -10.32 -6.05
CA TYR A 37 12.32 -10.92 -5.56
C TYR A 37 12.18 -12.43 -5.35
N PHE A 38 11.13 -12.87 -4.65
CA PHE A 38 10.86 -14.29 -4.42
C PHE A 38 10.67 -15.06 -5.72
N GLN A 39 9.92 -14.50 -6.67
CA GLN A 39 9.60 -15.18 -7.92
C GLN A 39 10.74 -15.14 -8.94
N SER A 40 11.35 -13.97 -9.14
CA SER A 40 12.20 -13.70 -10.31
C SER A 40 13.69 -13.65 -9.99
N VAL A 41 14.05 -13.49 -8.70
CA VAL A 41 15.45 -13.34 -8.28
C VAL A 41 15.93 -14.58 -7.55
N ILE A 42 15.18 -15.04 -6.54
CA ILE A 42 15.51 -16.26 -5.83
C ILE A 42 14.78 -17.48 -6.39
N PHE A 43 13.89 -17.35 -7.38
CA PHE A 43 13.23 -18.46 -8.10
C PHE A 43 12.37 -19.40 -7.25
N VAL A 44 11.76 -18.91 -6.17
CA VAL A 44 10.81 -19.68 -5.38
C VAL A 44 9.55 -19.97 -6.21
N PRO A 45 8.96 -21.17 -6.15
CA PRO A 45 7.73 -21.49 -6.87
C PRO A 45 6.57 -20.55 -6.51
N ALA A 46 5.88 -20.01 -7.53
CA ALA A 46 4.78 -19.06 -7.37
C ALA A 46 3.65 -19.57 -6.45
N MET A 47 3.37 -20.88 -6.49
CA MET A 47 2.37 -21.51 -5.63
C MET A 47 2.76 -21.42 -4.15
N ALA A 48 4.04 -21.67 -3.83
CA ALA A 48 4.53 -21.56 -2.45
C ALA A 48 4.42 -20.11 -1.95
N ILE A 49 4.83 -19.13 -2.78
CA ILE A 49 4.69 -17.70 -2.49
C ILE A 49 3.24 -17.32 -2.19
N SER A 50 2.33 -17.76 -3.05
CA SER A 50 0.90 -17.45 -2.92
C SER A 50 0.32 -18.02 -1.62
N ILE A 51 0.70 -19.25 -1.24
CA ILE A 51 0.20 -19.90 -0.02
C ILE A 51 0.68 -19.18 1.23
N PHE A 52 1.98 -18.94 1.40
CA PHE A 52 2.45 -18.32 2.65
C PHE A 52 2.04 -16.85 2.75
N MET A 53 1.96 -16.12 1.62
CA MET A 53 1.44 -14.75 1.63
C MET A 53 -0.05 -14.73 1.97
N ALA A 54 -0.85 -15.70 1.50
CA ALA A 54 -2.25 -15.83 1.90
C ALA A 54 -2.40 -16.11 3.40
N VAL A 55 -1.60 -17.03 3.94
CA VAL A 55 -1.58 -17.33 5.39
C VAL A 55 -1.21 -16.08 6.20
N ALA A 56 -0.22 -15.32 5.75
CA ALA A 56 0.16 -14.06 6.38
C ALA A 56 -0.99 -13.03 6.39
N ARG A 57 -1.78 -12.93 5.32
CA ARG A 57 -2.97 -12.04 5.30
C ARG A 57 -4.06 -12.48 6.26
N VAL A 58 -4.26 -13.78 6.45
CA VAL A 58 -5.18 -14.30 7.47
C VAL A 58 -4.68 -13.96 8.88
N TRP A 59 -3.37 -14.05 9.10
CA TRP A 59 -2.74 -13.64 10.34
C TRP A 59 -2.90 -12.14 10.61
N ASP A 60 -2.69 -11.28 9.60
CA ASP A 60 -2.87 -9.82 9.70
C ASP A 60 -4.31 -9.45 10.14
N ALA A 61 -5.32 -10.19 9.64
CA ALA A 61 -6.72 -9.97 10.03
C ALA A 61 -6.98 -10.17 11.53
N ILE A 62 -6.12 -10.93 12.23
CA ILE A 62 -6.17 -11.14 13.68
C ILE A 62 -5.23 -10.14 14.39
N ASN A 63 -4.03 -9.97 13.86
CA ASN A 63 -3.00 -9.13 14.44
C ASN A 63 -3.42 -7.65 14.49
N ASP A 64 -4.11 -7.15 13.45
CA ASP A 64 -4.44 -5.73 13.37
C ASP A 64 -5.42 -5.30 14.48
N PRO A 65 -6.57 -5.99 14.72
CA PRO A 65 -7.44 -5.62 15.84
C PRO A 65 -6.81 -5.86 17.22
N MET A 66 -5.91 -6.84 17.35
CA MET A 66 -5.15 -7.08 18.58
C MET A 66 -4.24 -5.89 18.89
N MET A 67 -3.47 -5.45 17.90
CA MET A 67 -2.56 -4.32 18.06
C MET A 67 -3.33 -3.02 18.32
N GLY A 68 -4.48 -2.79 17.69
CA GLY A 68 -5.36 -1.66 18.04
C GLY A 68 -5.73 -1.64 19.53
N THR A 69 -6.09 -2.79 20.08
CA THR A 69 -6.39 -2.94 21.52
C THR A 69 -5.16 -2.69 22.40
N ILE A 70 -3.96 -3.06 21.94
CA ILE A 70 -2.69 -2.79 22.64
C ILE A 70 -2.44 -1.28 22.69
N VAL A 71 -2.54 -0.58 21.56
CA VAL A 71 -2.37 0.89 21.48
C VAL A 71 -3.35 1.60 22.43
N ASP A 72 -4.61 1.16 22.49
CA ASP A 72 -5.61 1.77 23.36
C ASP A 72 -5.29 1.63 24.85
N LYS A 73 -4.64 0.52 25.25
CA LYS A 73 -4.19 0.26 26.62
C LYS A 73 -2.85 0.90 26.97
N THR A 74 -2.09 1.33 25.99
CA THR A 74 -0.77 1.94 26.19
C THR A 74 -0.91 3.34 26.78
N ASN A 75 -0.45 3.52 28.01
CA ASN A 75 -0.39 4.82 28.69
C ASN A 75 1.07 5.20 28.94
N THR A 76 1.62 6.11 28.13
CA THR A 76 2.99 6.61 28.30
C THR A 76 3.02 8.13 28.39
N LYS A 77 4.14 8.68 28.89
CA LYS A 77 4.39 10.12 28.98
C LYS A 77 4.40 10.83 27.61
N TRP A 78 4.56 10.09 26.52
CA TRP A 78 4.61 10.64 25.15
C TRP A 78 3.27 10.54 24.41
N GLY A 79 2.25 9.92 24.99
CA GLY A 79 0.98 9.59 24.34
C GLY A 79 0.79 8.08 24.16
N LYS A 80 -0.28 7.68 23.47
CA LYS A 80 -0.58 6.26 23.21
C LYS A 80 0.06 5.77 21.91
N CYS A 81 -0.01 6.57 20.85
CA CYS A 81 0.48 6.24 19.51
C CYS A 81 1.94 6.64 19.31
N ARG A 82 2.35 7.78 19.86
CA ARG A 82 3.67 8.38 19.61
C ARG A 82 4.89 7.48 19.91
N PRO A 83 4.93 6.67 20.98
CA PRO A 83 6.07 5.79 21.25
C PRO A 83 6.33 4.82 20.11
N TYR A 84 5.26 4.21 19.57
CA TYR A 84 5.37 3.27 18.46
C TYR A 84 5.93 3.95 17.20
N LEU A 85 5.45 5.15 16.89
CA LEU A 85 5.91 5.94 15.74
C LEU A 85 7.38 6.38 15.84
N LEU A 86 7.98 6.33 17.02
CA LEU A 86 9.35 6.78 17.27
C LEU A 86 10.35 5.61 17.30
N PHE A 87 9.95 4.45 17.82
CA PHE A 87 10.84 3.29 17.96
C PHE A 87 10.67 2.22 16.90
N ILE A 88 9.50 2.10 16.26
CA ILE A 88 9.24 1.06 15.26
C ILE A 88 9.89 1.32 13.90
N PRO A 89 9.96 2.55 13.35
CA PRO A 89 10.59 2.76 12.06
C PRO A 89 12.01 2.14 11.91
N PRO A 90 12.97 2.34 12.84
CA PRO A 90 14.29 1.74 12.71
C PRO A 90 14.27 0.21 12.80
N VAL A 91 13.34 -0.37 13.58
CA VAL A 91 13.17 -1.83 13.65
C VAL A 91 12.63 -2.36 12.32
N VAL A 92 11.66 -1.68 11.72
CA VAL A 92 11.13 -2.00 10.39
C VAL A 92 12.23 -1.92 9.34
N LEU A 93 13.13 -0.94 9.40
CA LEU A 93 14.27 -0.83 8.47
C LEU A 93 15.15 -2.08 8.53
N VAL A 94 15.60 -2.48 9.73
CA VAL A 94 16.49 -3.62 9.90
C VAL A 94 15.83 -4.90 9.39
N ILE A 95 14.57 -5.12 9.74
CA ILE A 95 13.86 -6.34 9.39
C ILE A 95 13.53 -6.38 7.90
N THR A 96 13.15 -5.26 7.30
CA THR A 96 12.95 -5.16 5.85
C THR A 96 14.20 -5.59 5.10
N ILE A 97 15.38 -5.11 5.51
CA ILE A 97 16.67 -5.50 4.89
C ILE A 97 16.93 -7.01 5.10
N LEU A 98 16.69 -7.52 6.31
CA LEU A 98 16.84 -8.96 6.61
C LEU A 98 15.91 -9.83 5.77
N THR A 99 14.68 -9.38 5.47
CA THR A 99 13.73 -10.09 4.61
C THR A 99 14.23 -10.23 3.18
N PHE A 100 15.18 -9.41 2.73
CA PHE A 100 15.83 -9.57 1.42
C PHE A 100 17.08 -10.44 1.46
N CYS A 101 17.66 -10.70 2.64
CA CYS A 101 18.79 -11.61 2.81
C CYS A 101 18.34 -13.08 2.79
N ASN A 102 18.03 -13.61 1.61
CA ASN A 102 17.67 -15.02 1.37
C ASN A 102 18.68 -15.71 0.45
N GLY A 103 18.81 -17.03 0.60
CA GLY A 103 19.52 -17.88 -0.36
C GLY A 103 18.74 -18.03 -1.67
N ILE A 104 19.46 -18.32 -2.77
CA ILE A 104 18.87 -18.56 -4.10
C ILE A 104 18.27 -19.97 -4.13
N TYR A 105 16.99 -20.10 -4.47
CA TYR A 105 16.35 -21.38 -4.76
C TYR A 105 16.89 -21.90 -6.10
N SER A 106 17.32 -23.15 -6.12
CA SER A 106 17.84 -23.79 -7.33
C SER A 106 17.52 -25.27 -7.28
N SER A 107 17.22 -25.85 -8.45
CA SER A 107 17.06 -27.30 -8.63
C SER A 107 18.35 -28.07 -8.33
N SER A 108 19.50 -27.39 -8.27
CA SER A 108 20.79 -27.98 -7.88
C SER A 108 21.01 -28.05 -6.37
N ASN A 109 20.17 -27.39 -5.56
CA ASN A 109 20.24 -27.45 -4.11
C ASN A 109 19.58 -28.74 -3.58
N SER A 110 19.97 -29.16 -2.38
CA SER A 110 19.28 -30.24 -1.68
C SER A 110 17.80 -29.89 -1.42
N ASN A 111 16.89 -30.86 -1.51
CA ASN A 111 15.48 -30.68 -1.18
C ASN A 111 15.28 -30.05 0.20
N LEU A 112 16.11 -30.42 1.20
CA LEU A 112 16.06 -29.82 2.53
C LEU A 112 16.38 -28.31 2.49
N GLN A 113 17.40 -27.91 1.72
CA GLN A 113 17.83 -26.52 1.61
C GLN A 113 16.76 -25.65 0.95
N ASN A 114 16.09 -26.16 -0.08
CA ASN A 114 14.98 -25.48 -0.73
C ASN A 114 13.77 -25.31 0.21
N VAL A 115 13.47 -26.31 1.04
CA VAL A 115 12.43 -26.19 2.09
C VAL A 115 12.82 -25.13 3.13
N PHE A 116 14.08 -25.07 3.57
CA PHE A 116 14.55 -24.04 4.50
C PHE A 116 14.46 -22.63 3.91
N ILE A 117 14.79 -22.44 2.62
CA ILE A 117 14.66 -21.15 1.94
C ILE A 117 13.20 -20.69 1.94
N ILE A 118 12.26 -21.57 1.60
CA ILE A 118 10.81 -21.25 1.60
C ILE A 118 10.32 -20.97 3.02
N GLY A 119 10.71 -21.79 3.99
CA GLY A 119 10.33 -21.60 5.40
C GLY A 119 10.84 -20.27 5.97
N TRP A 120 12.09 -19.92 5.68
CA TRP A 120 12.67 -18.64 6.08
C TRP A 120 11.99 -17.45 5.38
N ALA A 121 11.66 -17.56 4.09
CA ALA A 121 10.90 -16.54 3.37
C ALA A 121 9.51 -16.29 3.99
N ALA A 122 8.80 -17.37 4.37
CA ALA A 122 7.50 -17.29 5.02
C ALA A 122 7.59 -16.64 6.42
N VAL A 123 8.52 -17.12 7.25
CA VAL A 123 8.71 -16.62 8.63
C VAL A 123 9.15 -15.16 8.62
N SER A 124 10.11 -14.79 7.77
CA SER A 124 10.57 -13.41 7.65
C SER A 124 9.48 -12.46 7.16
N TYR A 125 8.60 -12.90 6.24
CA TYR A 125 7.45 -12.12 5.79
C TYR A 125 6.42 -11.90 6.90
N ILE A 126 6.06 -12.95 7.65
CA ILE A 126 5.10 -12.86 8.76
C ILE A 126 5.66 -11.98 9.89
N LEU A 127 6.94 -12.16 10.25
CA LEU A 127 7.63 -11.31 11.24
C LEU A 127 7.65 -9.85 10.81
N TRP A 128 7.96 -9.58 9.54
CA TRP A 128 7.93 -8.23 8.99
C TRP A 128 6.52 -7.64 9.08
N GLY A 129 5.49 -8.38 8.66
CA GLY A 129 4.09 -7.94 8.72
C GLY A 129 3.67 -7.57 10.14
N MET A 130 4.00 -8.42 11.12
CA MET A 130 3.69 -8.14 12.52
C MET A 130 4.28 -6.83 13.01
N ILE A 131 5.56 -6.57 12.72
CA ILE A 131 6.26 -5.39 13.20
C ILE A 131 5.83 -4.14 12.43
N TYR A 132 5.52 -4.29 11.15
CA TYR A 132 4.91 -3.24 10.34
C TYR A 132 3.55 -2.80 10.93
N THR A 133 2.69 -3.75 11.31
CA THR A 133 1.40 -3.49 11.97
C THR A 133 1.54 -2.67 13.25
N VAL A 134 2.59 -2.92 14.04
CA VAL A 134 2.86 -2.15 15.28
C VAL A 134 3.07 -0.66 14.98
N GLY A 135 3.61 -0.30 13.82
CA GLY A 135 3.77 1.09 13.38
C GLY A 135 2.56 1.65 12.62
N ASP A 136 1.91 0.84 11.80
CA ASP A 136 0.82 1.26 10.92
C ASP A 136 -0.44 1.67 11.67
N ILE A 137 -0.87 0.86 12.64
CA ILE A 137 -2.10 1.13 13.39
C ILE A 137 -2.03 2.44 14.17
N PRO A 138 -0.96 2.70 14.96
CA PRO A 138 -0.77 4.02 15.59
C PRO A 138 -0.74 5.16 14.58
N LEU A 139 -0.18 4.96 13.38
CA LEU A 139 -0.05 6.01 12.38
C LEU A 139 -1.40 6.45 11.83
N TRP A 140 -2.29 5.52 11.53
CA TRP A 140 -3.65 5.87 11.10
C TRP A 140 -4.50 6.34 12.29
N GLY A 141 -4.31 5.74 13.46
CA GLY A 141 -5.03 6.06 14.69
C GLY A 141 -4.67 7.42 15.30
N VAL A 142 -3.46 7.97 15.06
CA VAL A 142 -3.06 9.27 15.63
C VAL A 142 -3.87 10.42 15.05
N THR A 143 -4.45 10.28 13.86
CA THR A 143 -5.24 11.34 13.20
C THR A 143 -6.46 11.75 14.02
N SER A 144 -7.13 10.80 14.69
CA SER A 144 -8.24 11.09 15.60
C SER A 144 -7.80 11.76 16.90
N ARG A 145 -6.51 11.72 17.21
CA ARG A 145 -5.90 12.29 18.42
C ARG A 145 -5.18 13.62 18.16
N MET A 146 -5.01 14.00 16.88
CA MET A 146 -4.38 15.25 16.46
C MET A 146 -5.37 16.41 16.38
N THR A 147 -6.65 16.14 16.07
CA THR A 147 -7.69 17.16 15.95
C THR A 147 -9.03 16.66 16.49
N GLU A 148 -9.78 17.56 17.13
CA GLU A 148 -11.15 17.31 17.60
C GLU A 148 -12.20 17.59 16.51
N VAL A 149 -11.81 18.27 15.43
CA VAL A 149 -12.74 18.69 14.36
C VAL A 149 -12.84 17.59 13.30
N GLU A 150 -14.04 17.05 13.10
CA GLU A 150 -14.32 16.02 12.08
C GLU A 150 -13.89 16.46 10.67
N LYS A 151 -14.16 17.72 10.31
CA LYS A 151 -13.76 18.29 9.00
C LYS A 151 -12.24 18.28 8.81
N ASP A 152 -11.48 18.66 9.84
CA ASP A 152 -10.01 18.66 9.78
C ASP A 152 -9.45 17.24 9.75
N ARG A 153 -10.09 16.30 10.47
CA ARG A 153 -9.74 14.88 10.47
C ARG A 153 -9.95 14.25 9.11
N ALA A 154 -11.12 14.47 8.49
CA ALA A 154 -11.42 14.02 7.14
C ALA A 154 -10.43 14.59 6.12
N SER A 155 -10.10 15.88 6.24
CA SER A 155 -9.13 16.55 5.37
C SER A 155 -7.72 15.95 5.50
N ILE A 156 -7.21 15.77 6.72
CA ILE A 156 -5.88 15.18 6.93
C ILE A 156 -5.83 13.72 6.45
N LEU A 157 -6.89 12.93 6.64
CA LEU A 157 -6.98 11.55 6.16
C LEU A 157 -7.02 11.46 4.63
N SER A 158 -7.69 12.41 3.99
CA SER A 158 -7.67 12.50 2.53
C SER A 158 -6.29 12.84 2.00
N LEU A 159 -5.64 13.87 2.56
CA LEU A 159 -4.28 14.26 2.19
C LEU A 159 -3.28 13.13 2.48
N ALA A 160 -3.47 12.42 3.59
CA ALA A 160 -2.71 11.25 3.99
C ALA A 160 -2.74 10.15 2.92
N ARG A 161 -3.92 9.84 2.38
CA ARG A 161 -4.08 8.85 1.32
C ARG A 161 -3.44 9.28 0.00
N ILE A 162 -3.48 10.58 -0.32
CA ILE A 162 -2.74 11.12 -1.48
C ILE A 162 -1.24 10.91 -1.29
N ALA A 163 -0.70 11.33 -0.14
CA ALA A 163 0.73 11.21 0.16
C ALA A 163 1.19 9.74 0.19
N ALA A 164 0.40 8.86 0.81
CA ALA A 164 0.57 7.42 0.80
C ALA A 164 0.62 6.85 -0.63
N GLY A 165 -0.35 7.24 -1.47
CA GLY A 165 -0.40 6.82 -2.87
C GLY A 165 0.82 7.27 -3.66
N LEU A 166 1.25 8.52 -3.50
CA LEU A 166 2.45 9.04 -4.16
C LEU A 166 3.72 8.29 -3.72
N GLY A 167 3.89 8.06 -2.42
CA GLY A 167 5.00 7.27 -1.89
C GLY A 167 5.02 5.85 -2.44
N GLY A 168 3.88 5.19 -2.47
CA GLY A 168 3.75 3.86 -3.07
C GLY A 168 4.04 3.82 -4.57
N GLY A 169 3.51 4.80 -5.32
CA GLY A 169 3.70 4.93 -6.77
C GLY A 169 5.16 5.15 -7.15
N VAL A 170 5.90 5.97 -6.38
CA VAL A 170 7.35 6.18 -6.59
C VAL A 170 8.11 4.85 -6.50
N VAL A 171 7.83 4.03 -5.50
CA VAL A 171 8.49 2.72 -5.36
C VAL A 171 8.12 1.79 -6.51
N LEU A 172 6.83 1.70 -6.83
CA LEU A 172 6.34 0.80 -7.86
C LEU A 172 6.99 1.07 -9.22
N LEU A 173 7.17 2.35 -9.58
CA LEU A 173 7.78 2.75 -10.85
C LEU A 173 9.30 2.67 -10.83
N SER A 174 9.95 2.80 -9.67
CA SER A 174 11.42 2.91 -9.59
C SER A 174 12.13 1.62 -9.23
N ILE A 175 11.53 0.73 -8.43
CA ILE A 175 12.24 -0.43 -7.85
C ILE A 175 12.77 -1.40 -8.91
N THR A 176 11.96 -1.74 -9.90
CA THR A 176 12.33 -2.67 -10.98
C THR A 176 13.38 -2.09 -11.94
N PRO A 177 13.18 -0.91 -12.56
CA PRO A 177 14.18 -0.38 -13.48
C PRO A 177 15.50 -0.01 -12.78
N LEU A 178 15.45 0.54 -11.57
CA LEU A 178 16.67 0.86 -10.82
C LEU A 178 17.43 -0.41 -10.41
N SER A 179 16.74 -1.46 -9.97
CA SER A 179 17.40 -2.71 -9.59
C SER A 179 18.05 -3.40 -10.80
N GLN A 180 17.42 -3.36 -11.97
CA GLN A 180 18.02 -3.85 -13.21
C GLN A 180 19.25 -3.05 -13.62
N PHE A 181 19.18 -1.71 -13.57
CA PHE A 181 20.31 -0.84 -13.89
C PHE A 181 21.51 -1.04 -12.96
N VAL A 182 21.26 -1.13 -11.66
CA VAL A 182 22.31 -1.41 -10.66
C VAL A 182 22.85 -2.83 -10.83
N GLY A 183 21.97 -3.80 -11.12
CA GLY A 183 22.36 -5.18 -11.40
C GLY A 183 23.29 -5.30 -12.60
N GLN A 184 23.00 -4.63 -13.71
CA GLN A 184 23.87 -4.61 -14.90
C GLN A 184 25.27 -4.05 -14.59
N LYS A 185 25.36 -2.99 -13.79
CA LYS A 185 26.65 -2.43 -13.36
C LYS A 185 27.45 -3.35 -12.43
N LEU A 186 26.78 -4.30 -11.77
CA LEU A 186 27.38 -5.28 -10.86
C LEU A 186 27.68 -6.63 -11.54
N GLU A 187 27.48 -6.75 -12.86
CA GLU A 187 27.79 -7.98 -13.61
C GLU A 187 29.27 -8.36 -13.52
N GLY A 188 30.18 -7.38 -13.56
CA GLY A 188 31.61 -7.62 -13.44
C GLY A 188 32.09 -8.13 -12.07
N VAL A 189 31.28 -7.96 -11.00
CA VAL A 189 31.69 -8.28 -9.61
C VAL A 189 31.00 -9.54 -9.09
N ALA A 190 29.76 -9.84 -9.51
CA ALA A 190 28.99 -10.94 -8.90
C ALA A 190 29.17 -12.31 -9.60
N GLY A 191 29.89 -12.37 -10.72
CA GLY A 191 30.25 -13.61 -11.43
C GLY A 191 29.09 -14.36 -12.09
N SER A 192 27.84 -13.91 -11.94
CA SER A 192 26.65 -14.47 -12.59
C SER A 192 25.53 -13.43 -12.65
N THR A 193 24.82 -13.33 -13.78
CA THR A 193 23.72 -12.39 -14.01
C THR A 193 22.62 -12.46 -12.94
N ALA A 194 22.30 -13.67 -12.46
CA ALA A 194 21.29 -13.86 -11.41
C ALA A 194 21.73 -13.26 -10.05
N LYS A 195 23.01 -13.43 -9.69
CA LYS A 195 23.55 -12.83 -8.46
C LYS A 195 23.67 -11.31 -8.56
N SER A 196 24.08 -10.80 -9.72
CA SER A 196 24.15 -9.35 -9.96
C SER A 196 22.78 -8.68 -9.83
N GLN A 197 21.73 -9.30 -10.39
CA GLN A 197 20.36 -8.83 -10.22
C GLN A 197 19.88 -8.93 -8.77
N GLN A 198 20.27 -9.98 -8.04
CA GLN A 198 19.97 -10.11 -6.62
C GLN A 198 20.59 -8.97 -5.80
N TYR A 199 21.88 -8.70 -5.97
CA TYR A 199 22.55 -7.60 -5.27
C TYR A 199 21.98 -6.24 -5.68
N GLY A 200 21.67 -6.03 -6.96
CA GLY A 200 21.03 -4.81 -7.44
C GLY A 200 19.67 -4.57 -6.79
N PHE A 201 18.87 -5.63 -6.64
CA PHE A 201 17.58 -5.55 -5.96
C PHE A 201 17.71 -5.25 -4.46
N ILE A 202 18.62 -5.93 -3.77
CA ILE A 202 18.88 -5.73 -2.34
C ILE A 202 19.36 -4.29 -2.08
N ILE A 203 20.28 -3.77 -2.88
CA ILE A 203 20.84 -2.42 -2.72
C ILE A 203 19.75 -1.37 -2.92
N VAL A 204 18.97 -1.46 -3.99
CA VAL A 204 17.90 -0.50 -4.27
C VAL A 204 16.80 -0.58 -3.22
N ALA A 205 16.39 -1.79 -2.82
CA ALA A 205 15.42 -1.98 -1.74
C ALA A 205 15.93 -1.40 -0.42
N ALA A 206 17.21 -1.58 -0.08
CA ALA A 206 17.81 -1.01 1.12
C ALA A 206 17.81 0.53 1.07
N VAL A 207 18.24 1.15 -0.03
CA VAL A 207 18.25 2.61 -0.19
C VAL A 207 16.83 3.18 -0.07
N LEU A 208 15.86 2.61 -0.77
CA LEU A 208 14.47 3.06 -0.71
C LEU A 208 13.86 2.85 0.69
N THR A 209 14.24 1.76 1.38
CA THR A 209 13.82 1.51 2.77
C THR A 209 14.42 2.51 3.73
N ILE A 210 15.70 2.89 3.57
CA ILE A 210 16.35 3.93 4.38
C ILE A 210 15.63 5.27 4.21
N ILE A 211 15.33 5.65 2.96
CA ILE A 211 14.58 6.87 2.65
C ILE A 211 13.16 6.80 3.26
N GLY A 212 12.44 5.69 3.03
CA GLY A 212 11.08 5.50 3.52
C GLY A 212 11.01 5.52 5.05
N CYS A 213 11.97 4.89 5.72
CA CYS A 213 12.08 4.89 7.18
C CYS A 213 12.44 6.27 7.72
N GLY A 214 13.37 6.99 7.07
CA GLY A 214 13.74 8.35 7.45
C GLY A 214 12.53 9.28 7.41
N LEU A 215 11.72 9.19 6.36
CA LEU A 215 10.45 9.91 6.23
C LEU A 215 9.44 9.46 7.30
N PHE A 216 9.28 8.16 7.52
CA PHE A 216 8.35 7.62 8.52
C PHE A 216 8.71 8.08 9.95
N GLN A 217 10.00 8.14 10.30
CA GLN A 217 10.50 8.62 11.59
C GLN A 217 10.12 10.08 11.88
N LEU A 218 9.99 10.92 10.85
CA LEU A 218 9.55 12.32 11.02
C LEU A 218 8.17 12.41 11.69
N THR A 219 7.31 11.41 11.47
CA THR A 219 6.00 11.37 12.12
C THR A 219 6.12 11.19 13.63
N GLY A 220 6.94 10.27 14.12
CA GLY A 220 7.14 10.07 15.56
C GLY A 220 7.75 11.29 16.28
N ILE A 221 8.63 12.01 15.60
CA ILE A 221 9.31 13.19 16.16
C ILE A 221 8.35 14.38 16.27
N PHE A 222 7.62 14.69 15.18
CA PHE A 222 6.87 15.94 15.06
C PHE A 222 5.39 15.83 15.48
N VAL A 223 4.75 14.66 15.35
CA VAL A 223 3.33 14.53 15.70
C VAL A 223 3.13 14.55 17.20
N ARG A 224 2.16 15.35 17.64
CA ARG A 224 1.74 15.47 19.05
C ARG A 224 0.29 15.08 19.20
N GLU A 225 0.01 14.24 20.19
CA GLU A 225 -1.35 13.91 20.61
C GLU A 225 -1.90 15.07 21.46
N ARG A 226 -3.02 15.66 21.04
CA ARG A 226 -3.65 16.83 21.68
C ARG A 226 -4.99 16.50 22.33
N VAL A 227 -5.67 15.48 21.80
CA VAL A 227 -6.95 14.99 22.32
C VAL A 227 -6.69 13.89 23.34
N GLN A 228 -7.12 14.11 24.59
CA GLN A 228 -7.02 13.07 25.61
C GLN A 228 -8.18 12.09 25.46
N SER A 229 -7.87 10.79 25.47
CA SER A 229 -8.89 9.74 25.42
C SER A 229 -9.48 9.53 26.81
N GLU A 230 -10.80 9.28 26.90
CA GLU A 230 -11.37 8.67 28.10
C GLU A 230 -10.69 7.32 28.37
N ASP A 231 -10.35 7.04 29.63
CA ASP A 231 -9.67 5.81 30.09
C ASP A 231 -10.58 4.55 30.06
N ARG A 232 -11.48 4.44 29.08
CA ARG A 232 -12.25 3.20 28.89
C ARG A 232 -11.35 2.13 28.29
N LYS A 233 -10.81 1.28 29.16
CA LYS A 233 -10.08 0.06 28.78
C LYS A 233 -11.06 -0.96 28.20
N LEU A 234 -11.41 -0.82 26.93
CA LEU A 234 -12.22 -1.80 26.22
C LEU A 234 -11.42 -3.10 26.03
N THR A 235 -12.06 -4.24 26.21
CA THR A 235 -11.47 -5.54 25.91
C THR A 235 -11.60 -5.82 24.41
N PHE A 236 -10.72 -6.66 23.86
CA PHE A 236 -10.79 -7.12 22.47
C PHE A 236 -12.19 -7.64 22.06
N LYS A 237 -12.82 -8.40 22.95
CA LYS A 237 -14.19 -8.92 22.76
C LYS A 237 -15.24 -7.81 22.71
N ASP A 238 -15.07 -6.76 23.50
CA ASP A 238 -15.98 -5.60 23.52
C ASP A 238 -15.84 -4.80 22.23
N ASN A 239 -14.61 -4.59 21.75
CA ASN A 239 -14.33 -3.94 20.47
C ASN A 239 -14.99 -4.68 19.30
N ILE A 240 -14.86 -6.01 19.22
CA ILE A 240 -15.54 -6.80 18.18
C ILE A 240 -17.07 -6.70 18.29
N ARG A 241 -17.62 -6.74 19.50
CA ARG A 241 -19.06 -6.64 19.72
C ARG A 241 -19.61 -5.27 19.29
N ILE A 242 -18.90 -4.19 19.64
CA ILE A 242 -19.25 -2.82 19.24
C ILE A 242 -19.16 -2.67 17.72
N MET A 243 -18.07 -3.17 17.13
CA MET A 243 -17.83 -3.16 15.69
C MET A 243 -18.98 -3.83 14.91
N TRP A 244 -19.44 -5.00 15.35
CA TRP A 244 -20.56 -5.71 14.72
C TRP A 244 -21.94 -5.12 15.05
N GLY A 245 -22.06 -4.40 16.16
CA GLY A 245 -23.27 -3.66 16.53
C GLY A 245 -23.47 -2.36 15.74
N ASN A 246 -22.38 -1.73 15.28
CA ASN A 246 -22.42 -0.51 14.50
C ASN A 246 -22.83 -0.78 13.04
N LYS A 247 -24.10 -0.51 12.72
CA LYS A 247 -24.69 -0.73 11.38
C LYS A 247 -23.91 0.00 10.26
N PRO A 248 -23.59 1.31 10.37
CA PRO A 248 -22.72 2.01 9.43
C PRO A 248 -21.37 1.32 9.20
N PHE A 249 -20.64 1.03 10.27
CA PHE A 249 -19.31 0.40 10.17
C PHE A 249 -19.38 -0.96 9.48
N ARG A 250 -20.36 -1.79 9.85
CA ARG A 250 -20.56 -3.10 9.23
C ARG A 250 -20.84 -3.01 7.73
N LYS A 251 -21.68 -2.06 7.29
CA LYS A 251 -21.95 -1.85 5.86
C LYS A 251 -20.67 -1.45 5.12
N GLN A 252 -19.85 -0.61 5.73
CA GLN A 252 -18.58 -0.18 5.17
C GLN A 252 -17.59 -1.35 5.04
N LEU A 253 -17.51 -2.22 6.05
CA LEU A 253 -16.67 -3.41 6.04
C LEU A 253 -17.10 -4.39 4.94
N ILE A 254 -18.39 -4.71 4.84
CA ILE A 254 -18.94 -5.59 3.79
C ILE A 254 -18.68 -5.00 2.40
N SER A 255 -18.92 -3.69 2.22
CA SER A 255 -18.61 -2.99 0.97
C SER A 255 -17.13 -3.06 0.61
N GLY A 256 -16.24 -2.96 1.60
CA GLY A 256 -14.80 -3.10 1.39
C GLY A 256 -14.40 -4.48 0.90
N VAL A 257 -14.97 -5.55 1.48
CA VAL A 257 -14.72 -6.94 1.07
C VAL A 257 -15.22 -7.19 -0.35
N LEU A 258 -16.45 -6.79 -0.66
CA LEU A 258 -17.05 -6.94 -1.99
C LEU A 258 -16.30 -6.14 -3.07
N ARG A 259 -15.60 -5.06 -2.68
CA ARG A 259 -14.77 -4.23 -3.56
C ARG A 259 -13.38 -4.79 -3.81
N SER A 260 -12.88 -5.69 -2.96
CA SER A 260 -11.52 -6.24 -3.07
C SER A 260 -11.18 -6.84 -4.47
N PRO A 261 -12.12 -7.45 -5.23
CA PRO A 261 -11.82 -7.93 -6.58
C PRO A 261 -11.46 -6.82 -7.58
N ILE A 262 -11.97 -5.59 -7.40
CA ILE A 262 -11.59 -4.45 -8.26
C ILE A 262 -10.09 -4.14 -8.11
N GLN A 263 -9.55 -4.28 -6.90
CA GLN A 263 -8.10 -4.16 -6.68
C GLN A 263 -7.33 -5.34 -7.28
N MET A 264 -7.85 -6.56 -7.17
CA MET A 264 -7.21 -7.74 -7.78
C MET A 264 -7.11 -7.61 -9.31
N LEU A 265 -8.15 -7.07 -9.96
CA LEU A 265 -8.15 -6.84 -11.40
C LEU A 265 -6.98 -5.95 -11.86
N LEU A 266 -6.60 -4.93 -11.08
CA LEU A 266 -5.43 -4.10 -11.38
C LEU A 266 -4.12 -4.88 -11.27
N SER A 267 -3.95 -5.64 -10.18
CA SER A 267 -2.74 -6.43 -9.97
C SER A 267 -2.56 -7.44 -11.10
N VAL A 268 -3.65 -8.12 -11.48
CA VAL A 268 -3.64 -9.08 -12.59
C VAL A 268 -3.41 -8.39 -13.93
N ALA A 269 -4.06 -7.25 -14.20
CA ALA A 269 -3.89 -6.52 -15.45
C ALA A 269 -2.43 -6.11 -15.69
N MET A 270 -1.74 -5.58 -14.67
CA MET A 270 -0.33 -5.19 -14.79
C MET A 270 0.60 -6.38 -15.00
N THR A 271 0.37 -7.50 -14.29
CA THR A 271 1.17 -8.71 -14.46
C THR A 271 0.96 -9.34 -15.84
N LEU A 272 -0.28 -9.42 -16.33
CA LEU A 272 -0.58 -9.95 -17.66
C LEU A 272 -0.02 -9.06 -18.76
N MET A 273 -0.08 -7.73 -18.62
CA MET A 273 0.59 -6.81 -19.54
C MET A 273 2.09 -7.08 -19.60
N SER A 274 2.75 -7.28 -18.46
CA SER A 274 4.18 -7.65 -18.40
C SER A 274 4.47 -8.98 -19.09
N TYR A 275 3.61 -9.98 -18.88
CA TYR A 275 3.80 -11.31 -19.45
C TYR A 275 3.58 -11.35 -20.98
N TYR A 276 2.51 -10.73 -21.48
CA TYR A 276 2.17 -10.79 -22.91
C TYR A 276 3.02 -9.85 -23.76
N TYR A 277 3.37 -8.67 -23.25
CA TYR A 277 4.13 -7.69 -24.03
C TYR A 277 5.63 -7.70 -23.71
N GLY A 278 6.07 -8.30 -22.59
CA GLY A 278 7.47 -8.25 -22.12
C GLY A 278 8.53 -8.80 -23.09
N ASN A 279 8.15 -9.66 -24.04
CA ASN A 279 9.07 -10.16 -25.08
C ASN A 279 9.29 -9.16 -26.24
N TYR A 280 8.41 -8.16 -26.39
CA TYR A 280 8.52 -7.08 -27.37
C TYR A 280 8.94 -5.78 -26.66
N PHE A 281 10.22 -5.70 -26.31
CA PHE A 281 10.81 -4.69 -25.42
C PHE A 281 10.51 -3.22 -25.80
N GLY A 282 10.25 -2.92 -27.09
CA GLY A 282 9.93 -1.57 -27.56
C GLY A 282 8.48 -1.14 -27.30
N ASP A 283 7.51 -1.99 -27.65
CA ASP A 283 6.08 -1.68 -27.51
C ASP A 283 5.59 -1.84 -26.07
N TYR A 284 6.18 -2.77 -25.31
CA TYR A 284 5.82 -3.00 -23.92
C TYR A 284 5.92 -1.76 -23.03
N MET A 285 7.05 -1.06 -23.11
CA MET A 285 7.31 0.11 -22.29
C MET A 285 6.34 1.24 -22.63
N LEU A 286 6.02 1.40 -23.92
CA LEU A 286 5.03 2.35 -24.41
C LEU A 286 3.63 2.03 -23.84
N TYR A 287 3.19 0.77 -23.92
CA TYR A 287 1.88 0.35 -23.38
C TYR A 287 1.80 0.46 -21.86
N MET A 288 2.88 0.15 -21.13
CA MET A 288 2.98 0.35 -19.69
C MET A 288 2.82 1.82 -19.31
N ILE A 289 3.47 2.73 -20.04
CA ILE A 289 3.36 4.17 -19.80
C ILE A 289 1.97 4.69 -20.13
N ILE A 290 1.39 4.27 -21.26
CA ILE A 290 0.07 4.75 -21.70
C ILE A 290 -1.04 4.21 -20.78
N LEU A 291 -1.13 2.89 -20.60
CA LEU A 291 -2.23 2.28 -19.85
C LEU A 291 -1.99 2.38 -18.33
N GLY A 292 -0.76 2.14 -17.88
CA GLY A 292 -0.38 2.32 -16.47
C GLY A 292 -0.40 3.78 -16.05
N GLY A 293 0.15 4.68 -16.86
CA GLY A 293 0.04 6.13 -16.65
C GLY A 293 -1.41 6.62 -16.67
N GLY A 294 -2.26 6.02 -17.52
CA GLY A 294 -3.70 6.26 -17.51
C GLY A 294 -4.34 5.94 -16.15
N ILE A 295 -4.10 4.75 -15.61
CA ILE A 295 -4.61 4.32 -14.29
C ILE A 295 -4.09 5.22 -13.18
N PHE A 296 -2.77 5.39 -13.07
CA PHE A 296 -2.16 6.17 -11.99
C PHE A 296 -2.53 7.65 -12.08
N GLY A 297 -2.55 8.20 -13.31
CA GLY A 297 -2.99 9.57 -13.57
C GLY A 297 -4.43 9.77 -13.11
N GLY A 298 -5.35 8.88 -13.51
CA GLY A 298 -6.74 8.90 -13.07
C GLY A 298 -6.86 8.80 -11.54
N GLN A 299 -6.12 7.86 -10.93
CA GLN A 299 -6.12 7.64 -9.49
C GLN A 299 -5.68 8.88 -8.71
N PHE A 300 -4.54 9.48 -9.06
CA PHE A 300 -4.02 10.65 -8.35
C PHE A 300 -4.87 11.90 -8.58
N ILE A 301 -5.36 12.12 -9.80
CA ILE A 301 -6.27 13.23 -10.11
C ILE A 301 -7.55 13.11 -9.27
N ALA A 302 -8.16 11.93 -9.23
CA ALA A 302 -9.36 11.71 -8.44
C ALA A 302 -9.11 11.90 -6.95
N MET A 303 -8.02 11.36 -6.41
CA MET A 303 -7.65 11.56 -5.00
C MET A 303 -7.54 13.05 -4.65
N ALA A 304 -6.98 13.89 -5.54
CA ALA A 304 -6.88 15.33 -5.32
C ALA A 304 -8.23 16.08 -5.47
N LEU A 305 -9.15 15.58 -6.29
CA LEU A 305 -10.47 16.19 -6.51
C LEU A 305 -11.50 15.83 -5.44
N VAL A 306 -11.38 14.66 -4.80
CA VAL A 306 -12.33 14.16 -3.80
C VAL A 306 -12.58 15.15 -2.65
N PRO A 307 -11.56 15.79 -2.02
CA PRO A 307 -11.79 16.84 -1.02
C PRO A 307 -12.78 17.91 -1.46
N LYS A 308 -12.63 18.45 -2.67
CA LYS A 308 -13.50 19.49 -3.21
C LYS A 308 -14.90 18.97 -3.53
N LEU A 309 -15.00 17.71 -3.96
CA LEU A 309 -16.29 17.07 -4.24
C LEU A 309 -17.07 16.78 -2.95
N MET A 310 -16.39 16.43 -1.86
CA MET A 310 -17.02 16.23 -0.55
C MET A 310 -17.60 17.52 0.05
N GLU A 311 -17.16 18.70 -0.37
CA GLU A 311 -17.76 19.97 0.04
C GLU A 311 -19.11 20.24 -0.66
N LYS A 312 -19.33 19.64 -1.83
CA LYS A 312 -20.54 19.88 -2.65
C LYS A 312 -21.53 18.72 -2.62
N PHE A 313 -21.05 17.50 -2.43
CA PHE A 313 -21.85 16.28 -2.51
C PHE A 313 -21.79 15.47 -1.22
N GLU A 314 -22.86 14.76 -0.95
CA GLU A 314 -22.96 13.83 0.18
C GLU A 314 -21.99 12.66 0.04
N LYS A 315 -21.26 12.31 1.11
CA LYS A 315 -20.21 11.27 1.12
C LYS A 315 -20.72 9.92 0.60
N THR A 316 -21.93 9.51 1.00
CA THR A 316 -22.56 8.25 0.56
C THR A 316 -22.81 8.22 -0.95
N LYS A 317 -23.34 9.29 -1.53
CA LYS A 317 -23.59 9.39 -2.97
C LYS A 317 -22.29 9.41 -3.75
N LEU A 318 -21.29 10.13 -3.25
CA LEU A 318 -19.96 10.19 -3.85
C LEU A 318 -19.27 8.81 -3.82
N PHE A 319 -19.44 8.06 -2.74
CA PHE A 319 -18.91 6.71 -2.58
C PHE A 319 -19.55 5.72 -3.58
N ILE A 320 -20.88 5.74 -3.71
CA ILE A 320 -21.60 4.92 -4.68
C ILE A 320 -21.19 5.29 -6.11
N GLY A 321 -21.18 6.60 -6.44
CA GLY A 321 -20.77 7.08 -7.76
C GLY A 321 -19.33 6.68 -8.12
N SER A 322 -18.40 6.77 -7.17
CA SER A 322 -17.01 6.34 -7.37
C SER A 322 -16.88 4.84 -7.57
N THR A 323 -17.73 4.05 -6.92
CA THR A 323 -17.77 2.58 -7.10
C THR A 323 -18.25 2.23 -8.51
N ILE A 324 -19.33 2.87 -8.96
CA ILE A 324 -19.87 2.69 -10.32
C ILE A 324 -18.85 3.13 -11.37
N MET A 325 -18.20 4.28 -11.16
CA MET A 325 -17.15 4.80 -12.04
C MET A 325 -15.91 3.89 -12.07
N GLY A 326 -15.61 3.16 -11.00
CA GLY A 326 -14.56 2.13 -11.01
C GLY A 326 -14.99 0.85 -11.73
N ALA A 327 -16.25 0.43 -11.59
CA ALA A 327 -16.74 -0.85 -12.12
C ALA A 327 -17.05 -0.81 -13.63
N ILE A 328 -17.68 0.27 -14.12
CA ILE A 328 -18.10 0.39 -15.53
C ILE A 328 -16.90 0.26 -16.49
N PRO A 329 -15.78 0.97 -16.29
CA PRO A 329 -14.67 0.89 -17.24
C PRO A 329 -14.06 -0.52 -17.29
N PHE A 330 -13.93 -1.22 -16.17
CA PHE A 330 -13.50 -2.62 -16.18
C PHE A 330 -14.48 -3.53 -16.93
N ALA A 331 -15.79 -3.30 -16.78
CA ALA A 331 -16.79 -4.04 -17.55
C ALA A 331 -16.73 -3.73 -19.05
N LEU A 332 -16.39 -2.49 -19.43
CA LEU A 332 -16.25 -2.06 -20.83
C LEU A 332 -15.05 -2.68 -21.56
N ILE A 333 -14.03 -3.15 -20.85
CA ILE A 333 -12.87 -3.82 -21.48
C ILE A 333 -13.32 -5.07 -22.25
N TYR A 334 -14.30 -5.83 -21.74
CA TYR A 334 -14.79 -7.05 -22.37
C TYR A 334 -15.48 -6.84 -23.74
N PRO A 335 -16.48 -5.93 -23.88
CA PRO A 335 -17.07 -5.64 -25.19
C PRO A 335 -16.07 -4.99 -26.14
N ILE A 336 -15.15 -4.15 -25.66
CA ILE A 336 -14.07 -3.59 -26.50
C ILE A 336 -13.22 -4.71 -27.11
N TYR A 337 -12.83 -5.69 -26.31
CA TYR A 337 -12.12 -6.88 -26.79
C TYR A 337 -12.92 -7.68 -27.82
N LYS A 338 -14.24 -7.82 -27.64
CA LYS A 338 -15.11 -8.52 -28.61
C LYS A 338 -15.25 -7.80 -29.94
N ILE A 339 -15.22 -6.47 -29.95
CA ILE A 339 -15.38 -5.66 -31.17
C ILE A 339 -14.08 -5.65 -32.00
N ALA A 340 -12.92 -5.64 -31.34
CA ALA A 340 -11.62 -5.51 -32.00
C ALA A 340 -10.57 -6.50 -31.45
N PRO A 341 -10.74 -7.82 -31.61
CA PRO A 341 -9.88 -8.81 -30.96
C PRO A 341 -8.42 -8.82 -31.46
N GLN A 342 -8.15 -8.33 -32.68
CA GLN A 342 -6.80 -8.27 -33.27
C GLN A 342 -6.31 -6.85 -33.56
N ASP A 343 -7.13 -5.83 -33.29
CA ASP A 343 -6.89 -4.43 -33.66
C ASP A 343 -6.61 -3.53 -32.43
N LEU A 344 -6.48 -4.12 -31.24
CA LEU A 344 -6.29 -3.40 -29.97
C LEU A 344 -4.97 -2.61 -29.90
N ASP A 345 -4.02 -2.93 -30.77
CA ASP A 345 -2.75 -2.25 -30.99
C ASP A 345 -2.87 -1.02 -31.91
N LYS A 346 -4.02 -0.82 -32.57
CA LYS A 346 -4.24 0.39 -33.38
C LYS A 346 -4.36 1.64 -32.48
N PRO A 347 -3.85 2.81 -32.91
CA PRO A 347 -3.83 4.03 -32.09
C PRO A 347 -5.18 4.44 -31.53
N PHE A 348 -6.26 4.20 -32.28
CA PHE A 348 -7.62 4.50 -31.86
C PHE A 348 -8.05 3.68 -30.63
N TRP A 349 -7.84 2.35 -30.67
CA TRP A 349 -8.22 1.47 -29.57
C TRP A 349 -7.35 1.67 -28.33
N ILE A 350 -6.07 2.00 -28.53
CA ILE A 350 -5.18 2.43 -27.44
C ILE A 350 -5.70 3.69 -26.76
N ALA A 351 -6.15 4.70 -27.52
CA ALA A 351 -6.72 5.92 -26.96
C ALA A 351 -8.02 5.65 -26.19
N VAL A 352 -8.88 4.78 -26.71
CA VAL A 352 -10.11 4.33 -26.02
C VAL A 352 -9.76 3.60 -24.72
N LEU A 353 -8.80 2.67 -24.75
CA LEU A 353 -8.34 1.96 -23.56
C LEU A 353 -7.74 2.91 -22.54
N LEU A 354 -6.93 3.89 -22.95
CA LEU A 354 -6.39 4.91 -22.05
C LEU A 354 -7.50 5.62 -21.27
N VAL A 355 -8.55 6.06 -21.95
CA VAL A 355 -9.70 6.72 -21.29
C VAL A 355 -10.38 5.78 -20.30
N VAL A 356 -10.63 4.52 -20.70
CA VAL A 356 -11.24 3.49 -19.85
C VAL A 356 -10.39 3.23 -18.60
N PHE A 357 -9.08 3.06 -18.77
CA PHE A 357 -8.13 2.84 -17.68
C PHE A 357 -8.00 4.06 -16.76
N THR A 358 -8.04 5.27 -17.30
CA THR A 358 -8.06 6.51 -16.50
C THR A 358 -9.33 6.63 -15.67
N LEU A 359 -10.50 6.31 -16.23
CA LEU A 359 -11.75 6.31 -15.46
C LEU A 359 -11.76 5.23 -14.37
N ALA A 360 -11.24 4.03 -14.66
CA ALA A 360 -11.06 2.97 -13.68
C ALA A 360 -10.17 3.44 -12.51
N GLY A 361 -9.00 4.00 -12.84
CA GLY A 361 -8.06 4.56 -11.88
C GLY A 361 -8.71 5.66 -11.03
N ALA A 362 -9.46 6.57 -11.66
CA ALA A 362 -10.17 7.65 -10.97
C ALA A 362 -11.19 7.12 -9.96
N GLY A 363 -11.98 6.11 -10.32
CA GLY A 363 -12.93 5.49 -9.40
C GLY A 363 -12.22 4.94 -8.17
N MET A 364 -11.09 4.27 -8.36
CA MET A 364 -10.31 3.70 -7.27
C MET A 364 -9.63 4.73 -6.38
N GLY A 365 -9.07 5.79 -6.98
CA GLY A 365 -8.48 6.90 -6.24
C GLY A 365 -9.50 7.56 -5.32
N ALA A 366 -10.70 7.83 -5.85
CA ALA A 366 -11.78 8.40 -5.07
C ALA A 366 -12.25 7.48 -3.93
N LEU A 367 -12.39 6.18 -4.21
CA LEU A 367 -12.80 5.20 -3.20
C LEU A 367 -11.79 5.08 -2.04
N ASN A 368 -10.49 5.09 -2.32
CA ASN A 368 -9.48 4.96 -1.27
C ASN A 368 -9.51 6.14 -0.28
N VAL A 369 -9.78 7.35 -0.78
CA VAL A 369 -9.95 8.55 0.04
C VAL A 369 -11.26 8.48 0.81
N LEU A 370 -12.38 8.27 0.11
CA LEU A 370 -13.72 8.27 0.72
C LEU A 370 -13.88 7.19 1.78
N GLN A 371 -13.36 5.99 1.53
CA GLN A 371 -13.41 4.90 2.48
C GLN A 371 -12.75 5.27 3.81
N SER A 372 -11.60 5.94 3.75
CA SER A 372 -10.85 6.34 4.95
C SER A 372 -11.55 7.43 5.74
N VAL A 373 -12.16 8.38 5.04
CA VAL A 373 -12.97 9.45 5.66
C VAL A 373 -14.22 8.87 6.32
N MET A 374 -14.94 7.97 5.64
CA MET A 374 -16.16 7.35 6.17
C MET A 374 -15.92 6.34 7.31
N ILE A 375 -14.70 5.80 7.46
CA ILE A 375 -14.32 4.98 8.62
C ILE A 375 -13.98 5.87 9.82
N ALA A 376 -13.58 7.11 9.57
CA ALA A 376 -13.20 8.06 10.60
C ALA A 376 -14.38 8.84 11.18
N ASP A 377 -15.39 9.13 10.35
CA ASP A 377 -16.73 9.52 10.79
C ASP A 377 -17.41 8.37 11.57
#